data_AF-A0A645JK41-F1
#
_entry.id   AF-A0A645JK41-F1
#
_cell.length_a   1.000
_cell.length_b   1.000
_cell.length_c   1.000
_cell.angle_alpha   90.00
_cell.angle_beta   90.00
_cell.angle_gamma   90.00
#
_symmetry.space_group_name_H-M   'P 1'
#
loop_
_entity.id
_entity.type
_entity.pdbx_description
1 polymer ?
#
loop_
_entity_poly.entity_id
_entity_poly.type
_entity_poly.pdbx_seq_one_letter_code
_entity_poly.pdbx_strand_id
1 'polypeptide(L)'
;MQTVANAMDVGAPSNFHRILDLYGHSHEAISKDISGYRFSDEEIKSAIKRVYESSGYLLDPHGACAYLALKEGKKAGETGIFLATAHPAKFKETVENCIGKEIEIPEGLKAFMKQKKQSLPLSREFSQFKNCLNSLRKK
;
A
#
# COMPACT_ATOMS: atom_id res chain seq x y z
N MET A 1 9.61 -0.47 11.43
CA MET A 1 9.29 0.96 11.28
C MET A 1 8.01 1.01 10.46
N GLN A 2 7.00 1.77 10.89
CA GLN A 2 5.70 1.81 10.21
C GLN A 2 5.63 3.08 9.36
N THR A 3 5.20 2.95 8.10
CA THR A 3 5.06 4.07 7.15
C THR A 3 3.59 4.41 6.90
N VAL A 4 3.33 5.51 6.17
CA VAL A 4 1.97 5.82 5.72
C VAL A 4 1.46 4.86 4.64
N ALA A 5 2.35 4.17 3.93
CA ALA A 5 2.04 3.14 2.95
C ALA A 5 2.20 1.75 3.60
N ASN A 6 1.53 1.55 4.72
CA ASN A 6 1.79 0.42 5.63
C ASN A 6 1.59 -0.97 5.01
N ALA A 7 0.81 -1.11 3.93
CA ALA A 7 0.69 -2.39 3.23
C ALA A 7 1.96 -2.78 2.46
N MET A 8 2.88 -1.83 2.25
CA MET A 8 4.19 -2.01 1.64
C MET A 8 5.33 -2.12 2.68
N ASP A 9 5.02 -2.12 3.99
CA ASP A 9 5.99 -2.35 5.06
C ASP A 9 6.40 -3.84 5.12
N VAL A 10 7.07 -4.32 4.08
CA VAL A 10 7.43 -5.72 3.88
C VAL A 10 8.94 -5.90 4.02
N GLY A 11 9.37 -6.61 5.07
CA GLY A 11 10.80 -6.90 5.29
C GLY A 11 11.36 -8.02 4.41
N ALA A 12 10.52 -8.97 3.99
CA ALA A 12 10.90 -10.10 3.15
C ALA A 12 9.83 -10.32 2.05
N PRO A 13 10.01 -9.76 0.83
CA PRO A 13 9.02 -9.86 -0.24
C PRO A 13 8.92 -11.29 -0.76
N SER A 14 7.85 -11.99 -0.40
CA SER A 14 7.69 -13.44 -0.66
C SER A 14 7.70 -13.84 -2.15
N ASN A 15 7.30 -12.93 -3.04
CA ASN A 15 7.30 -13.17 -4.49
C ASN A 15 8.63 -12.83 -5.18
N PHE A 16 9.62 -12.28 -4.47
CA PHE A 16 10.90 -11.91 -5.07
C PHE A 16 11.64 -13.13 -5.63
N HIS A 17 11.50 -14.30 -5.00
CA HIS A 17 12.07 -15.55 -5.51
C HIS A 17 11.54 -15.90 -6.91
N ARG A 18 10.25 -15.66 -7.18
CA ARG A 18 9.67 -15.89 -8.52
C ARG A 18 10.25 -14.97 -9.59
N ILE A 19 10.62 -13.74 -9.21
CA ILE A 19 11.33 -12.82 -10.12
C ILE A 19 12.74 -13.36 -10.39
N LEU A 20 13.46 -13.82 -9.36
CA LEU A 20 14.78 -14.42 -9.56
C LEU A 20 14.70 -15.61 -10.52
N ASP A 21 13.77 -16.53 -10.31
CA ASP A 21 13.59 -17.72 -11.16
C ASP A 21 13.27 -17.33 -12.61
N LEU A 22 12.36 -16.36 -12.80
CA LEU A 22 11.95 -15.88 -14.12
C LEU A 22 13.11 -15.32 -14.95
N TYR A 23 14.09 -14.69 -14.28
CA TYR A 23 15.26 -14.07 -14.92
C TYR A 23 16.53 -14.92 -14.79
N GLY A 24 16.41 -16.22 -14.44
CA GLY A 24 17.57 -17.12 -14.30
C GLY A 24 18.59 -16.63 -13.27
N HIS A 25 18.11 -15.98 -12.20
CA HIS A 25 18.90 -15.33 -11.16
C HIS A 25 19.86 -14.23 -11.65
N SER A 26 19.67 -13.69 -12.85
CA SER A 26 20.52 -12.63 -13.39
C SER A 26 20.03 -11.24 -12.96
N HIS A 27 20.78 -10.61 -12.06
CA HIS A 27 20.54 -9.21 -11.68
C HIS A 27 20.61 -8.26 -12.88
N GLU A 28 21.54 -8.50 -13.81
CA GLU A 28 21.67 -7.69 -15.02
C GLU A 28 20.41 -7.76 -15.88
N ALA A 29 19.83 -8.97 -16.04
CA ALA A 29 18.59 -9.14 -16.80
C ALA A 29 17.41 -8.46 -16.11
N ILE A 30 17.26 -8.62 -14.79
CA ILE A 30 16.21 -7.96 -14.00
C ILE A 30 16.28 -6.44 -14.16
N SER A 31 17.49 -5.87 -14.05
CA SER A 31 17.69 -4.41 -14.06
C SER A 31 17.48 -3.77 -15.43
N LYS A 32 17.39 -4.56 -16.52
CA LYS A 32 17.02 -4.05 -17.85
C LYS A 32 15.52 -3.72 -17.94
N ASP A 33 14.67 -4.48 -17.22
CA ASP A 33 13.21 -4.37 -17.30
C ASP A 33 12.57 -3.76 -16.05
N ILE A 34 13.22 -3.90 -14.89
CA ILE A 34 12.68 -3.50 -13.58
C ILE A 34 13.60 -2.48 -12.93
N SER A 35 13.02 -1.35 -12.52
CA SER A 35 13.68 -0.31 -11.72
C SER A 35 12.95 -0.13 -10.39
N GLY A 36 13.71 0.22 -9.34
CA GLY A 36 13.18 0.46 -8.00
C GLY A 36 13.30 1.93 -7.60
N TYR A 37 12.29 2.43 -6.90
CA TYR A 37 12.24 3.78 -6.34
C TYR A 37 11.87 3.71 -4.87
N ARG A 38 12.24 4.73 -4.09
CA ARG A 38 11.91 4.85 -2.68
C ARG A 38 11.52 6.28 -2.38
N PHE A 39 10.47 6.43 -1.57
CA PHE A 39 10.00 7.73 -1.09
C PHE A 39 9.80 7.69 0.42
N SER A 40 10.01 8.83 1.07
CA SER A 40 9.66 9.06 2.48
C SER A 40 8.16 9.30 2.66
N ASP A 41 7.71 9.24 3.92
CA ASP A 41 6.33 9.59 4.27
C ASP A 41 6.02 11.04 3.87
N GLU A 42 6.97 11.95 4.00
CA GLU A 42 6.85 13.37 3.65
C GLU A 42 6.66 13.56 2.15
N GLU A 43 7.43 12.83 1.33
CA GLU A 43 7.32 12.85 -0.13
C GLU A 43 5.95 12.32 -0.59
N ILE A 44 5.50 11.21 0.02
CA ILE A 44 4.19 10.61 -0.25
C ILE A 44 3.06 11.58 0.12
N LYS A 45 3.08 12.16 1.32
CA LYS A 45 2.07 13.14 1.79
C LYS A 45 2.03 14.38 0.88
N SER A 46 3.21 14.89 0.49
CA SER A 46 3.33 16.01 -0.43
C SER A 46 2.78 15.68 -1.82
N ALA A 47 2.99 14.46 -2.32
CA ALA A 47 2.40 14.02 -3.58
C ALA A 47 0.87 13.97 -3.54
N ILE A 48 0.29 13.41 -2.47
CA ILE A 48 -1.18 13.38 -2.27
C ILE A 48 -1.75 14.80 -2.37
N LYS A 49 -1.18 15.74 -1.61
CA LYS A 49 -1.61 17.14 -1.61
C LYS A 49 -1.50 17.77 -3.00
N ARG A 50 -0.34 17.70 -3.64
CA ARG A 50 -0.08 18.35 -4.95
C ARG A 50 -0.97 17.80 -6.06
N VAL A 51 -1.20 16.49 -6.10
CA VAL A 51 -2.04 15.88 -7.14
C VAL A 51 -3.50 16.27 -6.94
N TYR A 52 -3.96 16.30 -5.68
CA TYR A 52 -5.30 16.77 -5.37
C TYR A 52 -5.50 18.25 -5.75
N GLU A 53 -4.56 19.13 -5.39
CA GLU A 53 -4.63 20.56 -5.73
C GLU A 53 -4.59 20.83 -7.24
N SER A 54 -3.82 20.06 -8.00
CA SER A 54 -3.62 20.29 -9.44
C SER A 54 -4.65 19.62 -10.34
N SER A 55 -5.27 18.51 -9.91
CA SER A 55 -6.15 17.70 -10.76
C SER A 55 -7.48 17.32 -10.14
N GLY A 56 -7.66 17.53 -8.84
CA GLY A 56 -8.79 17.01 -8.07
C GLY A 56 -8.75 15.49 -7.83
N TYR A 57 -7.77 14.77 -8.40
CA TYR A 57 -7.62 13.34 -8.16
C TYR A 57 -7.02 13.07 -6.78
N LEU A 58 -7.66 12.19 -6.01
CA LEU A 58 -7.27 11.87 -4.65
C LEU A 58 -6.52 10.54 -4.60
N LEU A 59 -5.23 10.59 -4.28
CA LEU A 59 -4.39 9.41 -4.12
C LEU A 59 -4.53 8.83 -2.71
N ASP A 60 -4.47 7.50 -2.62
CA ASP A 60 -4.09 6.84 -1.37
C ASP A 60 -2.55 6.84 -1.22
N PRO A 61 -1.99 6.57 -0.03
CA PRO A 61 -0.54 6.56 0.17
C PRO A 61 0.22 5.60 -0.76
N HIS A 62 -0.35 4.45 -1.13
CA HIS A 62 0.30 3.45 -1.98
C HIS A 62 0.31 3.91 -3.45
N GLY A 63 -0.84 4.41 -3.94
CA GLY A 63 -0.94 5.01 -5.26
C GLY A 63 -0.04 6.24 -5.42
N ALA A 64 0.13 7.04 -4.37
CA ALA A 64 1.07 8.18 -4.37
C ALA A 64 2.52 7.74 -4.54
N CYS A 65 2.94 6.66 -3.87
CA CYS A 65 4.26 6.07 -4.07
C CYS A 65 4.47 5.60 -5.53
N ALA A 66 3.49 4.90 -6.10
CA ALA A 66 3.54 4.46 -7.50
C ALA A 66 3.52 5.63 -8.51
N TYR A 67 2.74 6.68 -8.22
CA TYR A 67 2.70 7.90 -9.02
C TYR A 67 4.05 8.62 -9.05
N LEU A 68 4.73 8.73 -7.90
CA LEU A 68 6.06 9.32 -7.81
C LEU A 68 7.09 8.51 -8.61
N ALA A 69 7.10 7.18 -8.44
CA ALA A 69 7.98 6.30 -9.20
C ALA A 69 7.76 6.45 -10.72
N LEU A 70 6.50 6.53 -11.16
CA LEU A 70 6.17 6.77 -12.56
C LEU A 70 6.65 8.15 -13.03
N LYS A 71 6.48 9.20 -12.22
CA LYS A 71 6.94 10.55 -12.56
C LYS A 71 8.46 10.62 -12.72
N GLU A 72 9.22 9.88 -11.92
CA GLU A 72 10.69 9.86 -12.00
C GLU A 72 11.21 8.94 -13.11
N GLY A 73 10.58 7.79 -13.34
CA GLY A 73 11.07 6.78 -14.28
C GLY A 73 10.58 6.92 -15.72
N LYS A 74 9.47 7.63 -15.94
CA LYS A 74 8.86 7.75 -17.27
C LYS A 74 9.68 8.67 -18.18
N LYS A 75 9.95 8.21 -19.41
CA LYS A 75 10.66 9.00 -20.43
C LYS A 75 9.70 9.90 -21.21
N ALA A 76 10.28 10.88 -21.91
CA ALA A 76 9.55 11.73 -22.83
C ALA A 76 8.92 10.89 -23.96
N GLY A 77 7.67 11.19 -24.32
CA GLY A 77 6.93 10.46 -25.36
C GLY A 77 6.27 9.14 -24.91
N GLU A 78 6.60 8.59 -23.75
CA GLU A 78 5.96 7.38 -23.24
C GLU A 78 4.56 7.65 -22.67
N THR A 79 3.70 6.63 -22.63
CA THR A 79 2.47 6.63 -21.83
C THR A 79 2.72 5.86 -20.54
N GLY A 80 2.41 6.49 -19.40
CA GLY A 80 2.64 5.92 -18.09
C GLY A 80 1.34 5.48 -17.42
N ILE A 81 1.35 4.30 -16.79
CA ILE A 81 0.23 3.80 -15.97
C ILE A 81 0.79 3.50 -14.59
N PHE A 82 0.16 4.04 -13.54
CA PHE A 82 0.43 3.65 -12.16
C PHE A 82 -0.79 2.94 -11.58
N LEU A 83 -0.57 2.00 -10.66
CA LEU A 83 -1.64 1.24 -10.04
C LEU A 83 -2.01 1.88 -8.69
N ALA A 84 -3.18 2.51 -8.62
CA ALA A 84 -3.78 2.92 -7.35
C ALA A 84 -4.41 1.71 -6.67
N THR A 85 -3.66 1.05 -5.79
CA THR A 85 -4.02 -0.27 -5.26
C THR A 85 -5.08 -0.25 -4.16
N ALA A 86 -5.43 0.94 -3.65
CA ALA A 86 -6.46 1.10 -2.64
C ALA A 86 -7.28 2.38 -2.81
N HIS A 87 -8.51 2.36 -2.30
CA HIS A 87 -9.34 3.56 -2.21
C HIS A 87 -8.85 4.48 -1.06
N PRO A 88 -8.77 5.82 -1.24
CA PRO A 88 -8.26 6.76 -0.22
C PRO A 88 -8.98 6.66 1.14
N ALA A 89 -10.28 6.37 1.14
CA ALA A 89 -11.08 6.17 2.36
C ALA A 89 -10.56 5.06 3.29
N LYS A 90 -9.74 4.11 2.80
CA LYS A 90 -9.07 3.12 3.66
C LYS A 90 -7.97 3.73 4.54
N PHE A 91 -7.49 4.92 4.19
CA PHE A 91 -6.43 5.68 4.87
C PHE A 91 -6.91 7.10 5.19
N LYS A 92 -8.20 7.22 5.56
CA LYS A 92 -8.93 8.49 5.74
C LYS A 92 -8.12 9.54 6.49
N GLU A 93 -7.68 9.22 7.71
CA GLU A 93 -6.94 10.17 8.57
C GLU A 93 -5.68 10.72 7.88
N THR A 94 -4.86 9.85 7.30
CA THR A 94 -3.65 10.27 6.57
C THR A 94 -3.99 11.19 5.40
N VAL A 95 -4.98 10.81 4.60
CA VAL A 95 -5.38 11.56 3.40
C VAL A 95 -5.96 12.92 3.76
N GLU A 96 -6.87 12.97 4.75
CA GLU A 96 -7.49 14.21 5.24
C GLU A 96 -6.45 15.18 5.80
N ASN A 97 -5.47 14.67 6.55
CA ASN A 97 -4.35 15.47 7.05
C ASN A 97 -3.50 16.05 5.92
N CYS A 98 -3.36 15.36 4.79
CA CYS A 98 -2.61 15.87 3.64
C CYS A 98 -3.34 17.01 2.91
N ILE A 99 -4.68 16.91 2.78
CA ILE A 99 -5.47 17.84 1.98
C ILE A 99 -6.22 18.91 2.80
N GLY A 100 -6.21 18.79 4.14
CA GLY A 100 -6.89 19.72 5.06
C GLY A 100 -8.41 19.73 4.94
N LYS A 101 -9.02 18.62 4.48
CA LYS A 101 -10.47 18.48 4.26
C LYS A 101 -10.92 17.08 4.59
N GLU A 102 -12.17 16.95 5.03
CA GLU A 102 -12.79 15.63 5.18
C GLU A 102 -13.08 15.00 3.81
N ILE A 103 -12.94 13.68 3.74
CA ILE A 103 -13.27 12.90 2.55
C ILE A 103 -14.50 12.04 2.80
N GLU A 104 -15.32 11.91 1.76
CA GLU A 104 -16.48 11.04 1.84
C GLU A 104 -16.07 9.56 1.86
N ILE A 105 -16.58 8.84 2.85
CA ILE A 105 -16.47 7.39 2.90
C ILE A 105 -17.56 6.79 1.99
N PRO A 106 -17.23 5.88 1.06
CA PRO A 106 -18.22 5.19 0.23
C PRO A 106 -19.25 4.43 1.10
N GLU A 107 -20.51 4.37 0.66
CA GLU A 107 -21.61 3.79 1.44
C GLU A 107 -21.35 2.36 1.91
N GLY A 108 -20.79 1.51 1.04
CA GLY A 108 -20.45 0.13 1.40
C GLY A 108 -19.44 0.05 2.56
N LEU A 109 -18.45 0.95 2.57
CA LEU A 109 -17.48 1.03 3.66
C LEU A 109 -18.11 1.65 4.92
N LYS A 110 -18.94 2.70 4.78
CA LYS A 110 -19.73 3.26 5.90
C LYS A 110 -20.58 2.19 6.59
N ALA A 111 -21.26 1.33 5.82
CA ALA A 111 -22.08 0.25 6.34
C ALA A 111 -21.24 -0.79 7.08
N PHE A 112 -20.09 -1.18 6.52
CA PHE A 112 -19.18 -2.14 7.14
C PHE A 112 -18.59 -1.62 8.46
N MET A 113 -18.21 -0.34 8.52
CA MET A 113 -17.62 0.27 9.72
C MET A 113 -18.55 0.31 10.95
N LYS A 114 -19.87 0.17 10.76
CA LYS A 114 -20.84 0.08 11.87
C LYS A 114 -20.87 -1.29 12.55
N GLN A 115 -20.28 -2.31 11.93
CA GLN A 115 -20.29 -3.67 12.48
C GLN A 115 -19.38 -3.77 13.71
N LYS A 116 -19.75 -4.63 14.66
CA LYS A 116 -18.92 -4.91 15.83
C LYS A 116 -17.67 -5.68 15.42
N LYS A 117 -16.49 -5.12 15.69
CA LYS A 117 -15.21 -5.80 15.48
C LYS A 117 -15.18 -7.11 16.29
N GLN A 118 -14.91 -8.22 15.60
CA GLN A 118 -14.69 -9.53 16.21
C GLN A 118 -13.23 -9.92 16.00
N SER A 119 -12.39 -9.67 17.00
CA SER A 119 -10.98 -10.03 16.98
C SER A 119 -10.57 -10.61 18.33
N LEU A 120 -9.80 -11.70 18.32
CA LEU A 120 -9.23 -12.30 19.52
C LEU A 120 -7.79 -11.85 19.68
N PRO A 121 -7.42 -11.13 20.76
CA PRO A 121 -6.03 -10.79 21.03
C PRO A 121 -5.24 -12.06 21.37
N LEU A 122 -4.03 -12.18 20.82
CA LEU A 122 -3.12 -13.30 21.05
C LEU A 122 -1.69 -12.77 21.22
N SER A 123 -0.85 -13.52 21.95
CA SER A 123 0.58 -13.22 21.98
C SER A 123 1.26 -13.62 20.67
N ARG A 124 2.54 -13.26 20.54
CA ARG A 124 3.38 -13.62 19.38
C ARG A 124 3.91 -15.07 19.45
N GLU A 125 3.50 -15.85 20.45
CA GLU A 125 3.93 -17.23 20.65
C GLU A 125 3.20 -18.21 19.73
N PHE A 126 3.95 -18.99 18.95
CA PHE A 126 3.39 -19.98 18.03
C PHE A 126 2.49 -21.01 18.73
N SER A 127 2.88 -21.44 19.93
CA SER A 127 2.12 -22.40 20.74
C SER A 127 0.73 -21.89 21.08
N GLN A 128 0.60 -20.61 21.46
CA GLN A 128 -0.68 -19.98 21.77
C GLN A 128 -1.55 -19.82 20.52
N PHE A 129 -0.95 -19.41 19.39
CA PHE A 129 -1.65 -19.32 18.12
C PHE A 129 -2.22 -20.68 17.68
N LYS A 130 -1.40 -21.75 17.72
CA LYS A 130 -1.82 -23.12 17.37
C LYS A 130 -2.97 -23.60 18.25
N ASN A 131 -2.89 -23.36 19.56
CA ASN A 131 -3.93 -23.76 20.51
C ASN A 131 -5.25 -23.02 20.25
N CYS A 132 -5.19 -21.71 19.97
CA CYS A 132 -6.36 -20.91 19.60
C CYS A 132 -7.02 -21.44 18.33
N LEU A 133 -6.24 -21.71 17.27
CA LEU A 133 -6.79 -22.24 16.01
C LEU A 133 -7.47 -23.59 16.21
N ASN A 134 -6.88 -24.47 17.02
CA ASN A 134 -7.45 -25.78 17.33
C ASN A 134 -8.74 -25.71 18.16
N SER A 135 -8.88 -24.72 19.05
CA SER A 135 -10.11 -24.55 19.83
C SER A 135 -11.28 -24.03 18.99
N LEU A 136 -10.98 -23.24 17.95
CA LEU A 136 -11.98 -22.73 17.00
C LEU A 136 -12.52 -23.82 16.05
N ARG A 137 -11.70 -24.82 15.71
CA ARG A 137 -12.09 -25.97 14.85
C ARG A 137 -13.01 -26.99 15.53
N LYS A 138 -13.11 -26.96 16.87
CA LYS A 138 -13.88 -27.93 17.66
C LYS A 138 -15.32 -27.46 17.96
N LYS A 139 -15.76 -26.38 17.34
CA LYS A 139 -17.15 -25.92 17.31
C LYS A 139 -17.73 -26.20 15.93
#